data_AF-A0A3C0BSK5-F1
#
_entry.id   AF-A0A3C0BSK5-F1
#
_cell.length_a   1.000
_cell.length_b   1.000
_cell.length_c   1.000
_cell.angle_alpha   90.00
_cell.angle_beta   90.00
_cell.angle_gamma   90.00
#
_symmetry.space_group_name_H-M   'P 1'
#
loop_
_entity.id
_entity.type
_entity.pdbx_description
1 polymer ?
#
loop_
_entity_poly.entity_id
_entity_poly.type
_entity_poly.pdbx_seq_one_letter_code
_entity_poly.pdbx_strand_id
1 'polypeptide(L)'
;MLQEIAELVGLDPEEAKTAIELGTNRKRVIDQQRRAAALGIRAVPTILVSTAGMPIENTAVVSGAQPYEAVRSAVSQAIEGVRKELSDR
;
A
#
# COMPACT_ATOMS: atom_id res chain seq x y z
N MET A 1 19.76 14.66 -6.38
CA MET A 1 18.32 14.90 -6.05
C MET A 1 17.44 14.28 -7.15
N LEU A 2 16.44 13.44 -6.81
CA LEU A 2 15.53 12.63 -7.67
C LEU A 2 16.09 11.93 -8.93
N GLN A 3 16.74 12.63 -9.86
CA GLN A 3 17.42 12.04 -11.03
C GLN A 3 18.57 11.12 -10.61
N GLU A 4 19.38 11.52 -9.62
CA GLU A 4 20.39 10.65 -9.01
C GLU A 4 19.76 9.40 -8.38
N ILE A 5 18.57 9.52 -7.78
CA ILE A 5 17.85 8.36 -7.22
C ILE A 5 17.39 7.45 -8.35
N ALA A 6 16.90 8.01 -9.46
CA ALA A 6 16.50 7.27 -10.65
C ALA A 6 17.68 6.45 -11.20
N GLU A 7 18.85 7.06 -11.37
CA GLU A 7 20.08 6.38 -11.80
C GLU A 7 20.46 5.24 -10.84
N LEU A 8 20.45 5.50 -9.53
CA LEU A 8 20.78 4.51 -8.50
C LEU A 8 19.87 3.27 -8.51
N VAL A 9 18.62 3.42 -8.94
CA VAL A 9 17.67 2.29 -9.05
C VAL A 9 17.55 1.73 -10.48
N GLY A 10 18.41 2.17 -11.40
CA GLY A 10 18.45 1.68 -12.78
C GLY A 10 17.36 2.24 -13.71
N LEU A 11 16.78 3.39 -13.38
CA LEU A 11 15.86 4.14 -14.23
C LEU A 11 16.61 5.19 -15.06
N ASP A 12 16.08 5.55 -16.23
CA ASP A 12 16.61 6.65 -17.05
C ASP A 12 16.39 8.00 -16.33
N PRO A 13 17.46 8.77 -16.04
CA PRO A 13 17.34 10.01 -15.28
C PRO A 13 16.57 11.13 -15.99
N GLU A 14 16.62 11.18 -17.33
CA GLU A 14 15.95 12.21 -18.12
C GLU A 14 14.48 11.89 -18.35
N GLU A 15 14.14 10.60 -18.54
CA GLU A 15 12.77 10.14 -18.57
C GLU A 15 12.08 10.38 -17.21
N ALA A 16 12.77 10.07 -16.10
CA ALA A 16 12.27 10.31 -14.76
C ALA A 16 12.01 11.81 -14.51
N LYS A 17 12.95 12.67 -14.90
CA LYS A 17 12.80 14.13 -14.81
C LYS A 17 11.59 14.61 -15.62
N THR A 18 11.49 14.18 -16.87
CA THR A 18 10.39 14.55 -17.77
C THR A 18 9.04 14.13 -17.18
N ALA A 19 8.93 12.92 -16.64
CA ALA A 19 7.70 12.42 -16.02
C ALA A 19 7.29 13.22 -14.77
N ILE A 20 8.26 13.72 -14.00
CA ILE A 20 8.03 14.59 -12.85
C ILE A 20 7.55 15.97 -13.32
N GLU A 21 8.24 16.58 -14.28
CA GLU A 21 7.93 17.92 -14.80
C GLU A 21 6.57 17.97 -15.47
N LEU A 22 6.22 16.96 -16.28
CA LEU A 22 4.92 16.83 -16.92
C LEU A 22 3.82 16.39 -15.94
N GLY A 23 4.17 15.98 -14.73
CA GLY A 23 3.23 15.46 -13.75
C GLY A 23 2.50 14.21 -14.26
N THR A 24 3.18 13.35 -15.02
CA THR A 24 2.61 12.17 -15.70
C THR A 24 1.75 11.31 -14.77
N ASN A 25 2.15 11.19 -13.51
CA ASN A 25 1.43 10.41 -12.49
C ASN A 25 0.59 11.22 -11.50
N ARG A 26 0.56 12.56 -11.61
CA ARG A 26 -0.03 13.46 -10.60
C ARG A 26 -1.50 13.15 -10.34
N LYS A 27 -2.30 13.00 -11.40
CA LYS A 27 -3.72 12.65 -11.29
C LYS A 27 -3.90 11.32 -10.57
N ARG A 28 -3.14 10.29 -10.95
CA ARG A 28 -3.20 8.95 -10.34
C ARG A 28 -2.91 9.00 -8.85
N VAL A 29 -1.86 9.73 -8.44
CA VAL A 29 -1.50 9.90 -7.03
C VAL A 29 -2.61 10.59 -6.24
N ILE A 30 -3.18 11.69 -6.77
CA ILE A 30 -4.28 12.41 -6.12
C ILE A 30 -5.52 11.52 -5.98
N ASP A 31 -5.86 10.76 -7.02
CA ASP A 31 -7.01 9.85 -6.98
C ASP A 31 -6.81 8.73 -5.95
N GLN A 32 -5.59 8.19 -5.83
CA GLN A 32 -5.24 7.20 -4.81
C GLN A 32 -5.34 7.78 -3.40
N GLN A 33 -4.86 9.02 -3.18
CA GLN A 33 -4.99 9.72 -1.89
C GLN A 33 -6.45 9.94 -1.51
N ARG A 34 -7.30 10.34 -2.46
CA ARG A 34 -8.75 10.49 -2.24
C ARG A 34 -9.41 9.17 -1.86
N ARG A 35 -9.05 8.08 -2.53
CA ARG A 35 -9.53 6.73 -2.19
C ARG A 35 -9.12 6.33 -0.78
N ALA A 36 -7.87 6.56 -0.40
CA ALA A 36 -7.40 6.28 0.96
C ALA A 36 -8.17 7.10 2.01
N ALA A 37 -8.41 8.39 1.76
CA ALA A 37 -9.21 9.24 2.64
C ALA A 37 -10.67 8.76 2.74
N ALA A 38 -11.27 8.29 1.65
CA ALA A 38 -12.62 7.73 1.63
C ALA A 38 -12.72 6.42 2.45
N LEU A 39 -11.63 5.68 2.58
CA LEU A 39 -11.49 4.51 3.47
C LEU A 39 -11.21 4.90 4.93
N GLY A 40 -11.19 6.20 5.25
CA GLY A 40 -10.95 6.69 6.60
C GLY A 40 -9.48 6.74 7.02
N ILE A 41 -8.53 6.54 6.10
CA ILE A 41 -7.09 6.65 6.38
C ILE A 41 -6.71 8.13 6.52
N ARG A 42 -6.21 8.51 7.70
CA ARG A 42 -5.89 9.91 8.05
C ARG A 42 -4.42 10.17 8.36
N ALA A 43 -3.62 9.12 8.56
CA ALA A 43 -2.23 9.23 8.95
C ALA A 43 -1.38 8.14 8.29
N VAL A 44 -0.08 8.37 8.26
CA VAL A 44 0.91 7.44 7.69
C VAL A 44 1.99 7.10 8.72
N PRO A 45 2.60 5.89 8.65
CA PRO A 45 2.20 4.78 7.79
C PRO A 45 0.90 4.12 8.28
N THR A 46 0.08 3.66 7.33
CA THR A 46 -1.08 2.78 7.57
C THR A 46 -0.97 1.61 6.61
N ILE A 47 -1.05 0.39 7.13
CA ILE A 47 -0.98 -0.85 6.35
C ILE A 47 -2.33 -1.55 6.42
N LEU A 48 -2.91 -1.86 5.27
CA LEU A 48 -4.09 -2.71 5.16
C LEU A 48 -3.64 -4.13 4.83
N VAL A 49 -4.10 -5.11 5.62
CA VAL A 49 -3.77 -6.52 5.46
C VAL A 49 -5.03 -7.29 5.10
N SER A 50 -5.01 -7.96 3.95
CA SER A 50 -6.09 -8.84 3.49
C SER A 50 -5.57 -9.99 2.64
N THR A 51 -6.47 -10.93 2.34
CA THR A 51 -6.27 -11.98 1.35
C THR A 51 -6.85 -11.58 -0.01
N ALA A 52 -6.41 -12.26 -1.07
CA ALA A 52 -6.88 -11.97 -2.42
C ALA A 52 -8.41 -12.19 -2.52
N GLY A 53 -9.11 -11.22 -3.10
CA GLY A 53 -10.58 -11.27 -3.26
C GLY A 53 -11.38 -10.73 -2.06
N MET A 54 -10.75 -10.45 -0.92
CA MET A 54 -11.43 -9.82 0.21
C MET A 54 -11.69 -8.32 -0.06
N PRO A 55 -12.91 -7.81 0.17
CA PRO A 55 -13.21 -6.37 0.10
C PRO A 55 -12.29 -5.56 1.02
N ILE A 56 -11.88 -4.37 0.57
CA ILE A 56 -10.89 -3.55 1.27
C ILE A 56 -11.42 -3.03 2.63
N GLU A 57 -12.74 -2.92 2.75
CA GLU A 57 -13.47 -2.51 3.95
C GLU A 57 -13.36 -3.56 5.07
N ASN A 58 -13.07 -4.81 4.72
CA ASN A 58 -12.92 -5.93 5.65
C ASN A 58 -11.44 -6.25 5.96
N THR A 59 -10.51 -5.37 5.59
CA THR A 59 -9.08 -5.57 5.86
C THR A 59 -8.73 -5.31 7.33
N ALA A 60 -7.72 -6.03 7.84
CA ALA A 60 -7.10 -5.67 9.10
C ALA A 60 -6.23 -4.41 8.92
N VAL A 61 -6.26 -3.49 9.87
CA VAL A 61 -5.55 -2.21 9.80
C VAL A 61 -4.42 -2.17 10.82
N VAL A 62 -3.20 -1.89 10.37
CA VAL A 62 -2.03 -1.63 11.21
C VAL A 62 -1.63 -0.16 11.07
N SER A 63 -1.75 0.60 12.16
CA SER A 63 -1.59 2.06 12.16
C SER A 63 -0.29 2.50 12.84
N GLY A 64 0.42 3.43 12.21
CA GLY A 64 1.68 4.00 12.69
C GLY A 64 2.88 3.09 12.45
N ALA A 65 4.06 3.58 12.83
CA ALA A 65 5.28 2.80 12.78
C ALA A 65 5.22 1.70 13.86
N GLN A 66 4.83 0.50 13.46
CA GLN A 66 4.68 -0.66 14.34
C GLN A 66 5.89 -1.61 14.24
N PRO A 67 6.19 -2.39 15.29
CA PRO A 67 7.16 -3.48 15.22
C PRO A 67 6.77 -4.54 14.19
N TYR A 68 7.76 -5.31 13.71
CA TYR A 68 7.57 -6.38 12.73
C TYR A 68 6.50 -7.39 13.18
N GLU A 69 6.48 -7.70 14.47
CA GLU A 69 5.62 -8.69 15.10
C GLU A 69 4.15 -8.32 14.99
N ALA A 70 3.82 -7.03 15.05
CA ALA A 70 2.45 -6.53 14.87
C ALA A 70 1.96 -6.78 13.44
N VAL A 71 2.81 -6.49 12.45
CA VAL A 71 2.50 -6.76 11.04
C VAL A 71 2.39 -8.28 10.79
N ARG A 72 3.34 -9.06 11.30
CA ARG A 72 3.33 -10.53 11.18
C ARG A 72 2.07 -11.15 11.79
N SER A 73 1.62 -10.65 12.94
CA SER A 73 0.39 -11.11 13.58
C SER A 73 -0.83 -10.83 12.71
N ALA A 74 -0.97 -9.60 12.18
CA ALA A 74 -2.08 -9.24 11.30
C ALA A 74 -2.13 -10.12 10.04
N VAL A 75 -0.98 -10.39 9.42
CA VAL A 75 -0.89 -11.31 8.27
C VAL A 75 -1.27 -12.73 8.64
N SER A 76 -0.79 -13.24 9.77
CA SER A 76 -1.09 -14.61 10.23
C SER A 76 -2.59 -14.79 10.49
N GLN A 77 -3.25 -13.80 11.09
CA GLN A 77 -4.69 -13.82 11.32
C GLN A 77 -5.50 -13.83 10.02
N ALA A 78 -5.10 -13.02 9.03
CA ALA A 78 -5.77 -12.99 7.72
C ALA A 78 -5.69 -14.36 7.01
N ILE A 79 -4.55 -15.05 7.11
CA ILE A 79 -4.36 -16.39 6.52
C ILE A 79 -5.19 -17.44 7.25
N GLU A 80 -5.23 -17.41 8.58
CA GLU A 80 -5.97 -18.38 9.38
C GLU A 80 -7.49 -18.27 9.17
N GLY A 81 -8.00 -17.04 9.01
CA GLY A 81 -9.40 -16.80 8.66
C GLY A 81 -9.82 -17.54 7.38
N VAL A 82 -8.98 -17.47 6.34
CA VAL A 82 -9.23 -18.18 5.07
C VAL A 82 -9.18 -19.70 5.24
N ARG A 83 -8.24 -20.23 6.02
CA ARG A 83 -8.16 -21.69 6.26
C ARG A 83 -9.41 -22.23 6.94
N LYS A 84 -9.92 -21.50 7.91
CA LYS A 84 -11.15 -21.86 8.62
C LYS A 84 -12.35 -21.85 7.68
N GLU A 85 -12.52 -20.80 6.87
CA GLU A 85 -13.59 -20.72 5.86
C GLU A 85 -13.55 -21.86 4.84
N LEU A 86 -12.35 -22.34 4.46
CA LEU A 86 -12.20 -23.50 3.57
C LEU A 86 -12.51 -24.83 4.25
N SER A 87 -12.24 -24.96 5.56
CA SER A 87 -12.52 -26.18 6.32
C SER A 87 -13.99 -26.32 6.70
N ASP A 88 -14.73 -25.21 6.79
CA ASP A 88 -16.15 -25.17 7.14
C ASP A 88 -17.08 -25.34 5.91
N ARG A 89 -16.52 -25.57 4.72
CA ARG A 89 -17.22 -25.75 3.42
C ARG A 89 -17.15 -27.19 2.93
#